data_AF-A0A1I6L4I8-F1
#
_entry.id   AF-A0A1I6L4I8-F1
#
_cell.length_a   1.000
_cell.length_b   1.000
_cell.length_c   1.000
_cell.angle_alpha   90.00
_cell.angle_beta   90.00
_cell.angle_gamma   90.00
#
_symmetry.space_group_name_H-M   'P 1'
#
loop_
_entity.id
_entity.type
_entity.pdbx_description
1 polymer ?
#
loop_
_entity_poly.entity_id
_entity_poly.type
_entity_poly.pdbx_seq_one_letter_code
_entity_poly.pdbx_strand_id
1 'polypeptide(L)'
;MAASGGVQVIVESHSDHLLNGIRLSAKREMIKPEMINLYYFSKNSRMEPLVESLKIQIDGRLNFWPDGFFMSGTGQLMKCFKEEEYADDFE
;
A
#
# COMPACT_ATOMS: atom_id res chain seq x y z
N MET A 1 -1.06 -12.61 13.48
CA MET A 1 -0.92 -12.75 12.01
C MET A 1 0.16 -13.79 11.71
N ALA A 2 0.09 -14.51 10.58
CA ALA A 2 1.11 -15.52 10.24
C ALA A 2 2.52 -14.90 10.11
N ALA A 3 2.60 -13.72 9.49
CA ALA A 3 3.86 -12.98 9.31
C ALA A 3 4.54 -12.58 10.64
N SER A 4 3.75 -12.21 11.66
CA SER A 4 4.27 -11.87 12.98
C SER A 4 4.66 -13.09 13.83
N GLY A 5 4.35 -14.31 13.35
CA GLY A 5 4.55 -15.57 14.06
C GLY A 5 5.81 -16.36 13.63
N GLY A 6 6.75 -15.72 12.92
CA GLY A 6 7.99 -16.35 12.46
C GLY A 6 7.89 -17.05 11.10
N VAL A 7 6.75 -16.94 10.40
CA VAL A 7 6.57 -17.46 9.04
C VAL A 7 6.68 -16.32 8.04
N GLN A 8 7.52 -16.47 7.01
CA GLN A 8 7.57 -15.52 5.90
C GLN A 8 6.43 -15.82 4.91
N VAL A 9 5.67 -14.79 4.55
CA VAL A 9 4.56 -14.90 3.59
C VAL A 9 4.88 -14.01 2.39
N ILE A 10 4.84 -14.58 1.19
CA ILE A 10 5.02 -13.86 -0.08
C ILE A 10 3.71 -13.98 -0.86
N VAL A 11 3.16 -12.85 -1.30
CA VAL A 11 1.87 -12.79 -2.01
C VAL A 11 2.00 -11.84 -3.19
N GLU A 12 1.49 -12.28 -4.34
CA GLU A 12 1.21 -11.43 -5.49
C GLU A 12 -0.31 -11.27 -5.62
N SER A 13 -0.80 -10.03 -5.73
CA SER A 13 -2.23 -9.75 -5.82
C SER A 13 -2.51 -8.40 -6.47
N HIS A 14 -3.66 -8.29 -7.15
CA HIS A 14 -4.22 -7.03 -7.63
C HIS A 14 -5.34 -6.49 -6.74
N SER A 15 -5.59 -7.10 -5.58
CA SER A 15 -6.67 -6.70 -4.68
C SER A 15 -6.24 -5.52 -3.79
N ASP A 16 -6.91 -4.40 -3.94
CA ASP A 16 -6.80 -3.23 -3.07
C ASP A 16 -7.24 -3.55 -1.63
N HIS A 17 -8.23 -4.43 -1.45
CA HIS A 17 -8.66 -4.89 -0.12
C HIS A 17 -7.54 -5.60 0.66
N LEU A 18 -6.70 -6.40 -0.01
CA LEU A 18 -5.55 -7.02 0.64
C LEU A 18 -4.57 -5.95 1.15
N LEU A 19 -4.22 -4.99 0.29
CA LEU A 19 -3.34 -3.88 0.66
C LEU A 19 -3.91 -3.09 1.84
N ASN A 20 -5.20 -2.75 1.80
CA ASN A 20 -5.87 -2.04 2.88
C ASN A 20 -5.87 -2.85 4.18
N GLY A 21 -6.03 -4.17 4.12
CA GLY A 21 -5.88 -5.06 5.27
C GLY A 21 -4.49 -4.99 5.90
N ILE A 22 -3.43 -5.00 5.07
CA ILE A 22 -2.04 -4.86 5.53
C ILE A 22 -1.81 -3.47 6.16
N ARG A 23 -2.27 -2.41 5.50
CA ARG A 23 -2.18 -1.02 6.00
C ARG A 23 -2.86 -0.84 7.35
N LEU A 24 -4.11 -1.32 7.48
CA LEU A 24 -4.86 -1.28 8.75
C LEU A 24 -4.18 -2.10 9.83
N SER A 25 -3.54 -3.21 9.47
CA SER A 25 -2.80 -4.04 10.42
C SER A 25 -1.55 -3.33 10.95
N ALA A 26 -0.86 -2.56 10.10
CA ALA A 26 0.25 -1.71 10.52
C ALA A 26 -0.23 -0.57 11.43
N LYS A 27 -1.29 0.15 11.03
CA LYS A 27 -1.91 1.24 11.82
C LYS A 27 -2.36 0.78 13.21
N ARG A 28 -2.83 -0.47 13.33
CA ARG A 28 -3.27 -1.07 14.60
C ARG A 28 -2.12 -1.76 15.37
N GLU A 29 -0.88 -1.52 14.97
CA GLU A 29 0.34 -2.07 15.58
C GLU A 29 0.37 -3.62 15.65
N MET A 30 -0.44 -4.30 14.83
CA MET A 30 -0.49 -5.76 14.79
C MET A 30 0.70 -6.36 14.04
N ILE A 31 1.33 -5.57 13.17
CA ILE A 31 2.56 -5.87 12.44
C ILE A 31 3.39 -4.59 12.35
N LYS A 32 4.70 -4.69 12.63
CA LYS A 32 5.60 -3.55 12.50
C LYS A 32 5.82 -3.22 11.02
N PRO A 33 5.80 -1.94 10.60
CA PRO A 33 6.01 -1.59 9.20
C PRO A 33 7.32 -2.12 8.61
N GLU A 34 8.38 -2.23 9.40
CA GLU A 34 9.68 -2.76 8.97
C GLU A 34 9.65 -4.26 8.64
N MET A 35 8.59 -4.97 9.05
CA MET A 35 8.36 -6.38 8.70
C MET A 35 7.56 -6.54 7.40
N ILE A 36 7.18 -5.44 6.74
CA ILE A 36 6.38 -5.43 5.51
C ILE A 36 7.25 -4.90 4.37
N ASN A 37 7.40 -5.71 3.31
CA ASN A 37 7.99 -5.26 2.05
C ASN A 37 6.89 -5.21 0.98
N LEU A 38 6.64 -4.04 0.41
CA LEU A 38 5.63 -3.84 -0.63
C LEU A 38 6.32 -3.43 -1.94
N TYR A 39 5.98 -4.14 -3.01
CA TYR A 39 6.48 -3.87 -4.35
C TYR A 39 5.33 -3.73 -5.33
N TYR A 40 5.38 -2.68 -6.15
CA TYR A 40 4.46 -2.46 -7.24
C TYR A 40 5.16 -2.71 -8.57
N PHE A 41 4.52 -3.47 -9.44
CA PHE A 41 5.04 -3.82 -10.76
C PHE A 41 4.20 -3.14 -11.82
N SER A 42 4.85 -2.36 -12.68
CA SER A 42 4.20 -1.62 -13.76
C SER A 42 5.06 -1.63 -15.02
N LYS A 43 4.61 -0.93 -16.06
CA LYS A 43 5.38 -0.73 -17.29
C LYS A 43 5.44 0.75 -17.60
N ASN A 44 6.59 1.23 -18.06
CA ASN A 44 6.71 2.60 -18.54
C ASN A 44 6.11 2.77 -19.95
N SER A 45 6.17 3.99 -20.49
CA SER A 45 5.67 4.31 -21.83
C SER A 45 6.35 3.53 -22.97
N ARG A 46 7.54 2.97 -22.72
CA ARG A 46 8.30 2.12 -23.65
C ARG A 46 8.03 0.63 -23.44
N MET A 47 7.04 0.27 -22.60
CA MET A 47 6.69 -1.10 -22.22
C MET A 47 7.80 -1.82 -21.43
N GLU A 48 8.77 -1.10 -20.89
CA GLU A 48 9.83 -1.65 -20.05
C GLU A 48 9.29 -1.86 -18.63
N PRO A 49 9.63 -2.99 -17.97
CA PRO A 49 9.16 -3.27 -16.62
C PRO A 49 9.73 -2.27 -15.62
N LEU A 50 8.86 -1.76 -14.75
CA LEU A 50 9.20 -0.92 -13.61
C LEU A 50 8.82 -1.65 -12.32
N VAL A 51 9.68 -1.53 -11.32
CA VAL A 51 9.43 -2.03 -9.98
C VAL A 51 9.63 -0.89 -9.00
N GLU A 52 8.58 -0.56 -8.26
CA GLU A 52 8.62 0.47 -7.23
C GLU A 52 8.53 -0.19 -5.86
N SER A 53 9.41 0.21 -4.94
CA SER A 53 9.39 -0.25 -3.55
C SER A 53 8.69 0.79 -2.69
N LEU A 54 7.59 0.38 -2.08
CA LEU A 54 6.75 1.22 -1.24
C LEU A 54 6.99 0.86 0.22
N LYS A 55 6.87 1.85 1.10
CA LYS A 55 6.93 1.67 2.55
C LYS A 55 5.59 2.02 3.16
N ILE A 56 5.11 1.14 4.04
CA ILE A 56 4.02 1.47 4.94
C ILE A 56 4.61 2.26 6.12
N GLN A 57 3.93 3.32 6.52
CA GLN A 57 4.27 4.15 7.68
C GLN A 57 3.54 3.63 8.92
N ILE A 58 3.93 4.12 10.11
CA ILE A 58 3.36 3.64 11.39
C ILE A 58 1.84 3.90 11.49
N ASP A 59 1.35 4.94 10.84
CA ASP A 59 -0.06 5.30 10.75
C ASP A 59 -0.83 4.49 9.67
N GLY A 60 -0.17 3.54 9.00
CA GLY A 60 -0.73 2.72 7.93
C GLY A 60 -0.75 3.40 6.55
N ARG A 61 -0.21 4.61 6.42
CA ARG A 61 -0.10 5.30 5.13
C ARG A 61 1.02 4.73 4.28
N LEU A 62 0.97 4.98 2.98
CA LEU A 62 2.11 4.70 2.10
C LEU A 62 3.02 5.93 2.04
N ASN A 63 4.33 5.73 1.91
CA ASN A 63 5.28 6.82 1.69
C ASN A 63 5.03 7.57 0.36
N PHE A 64 4.50 6.89 -0.65
CA PHE A 64 3.95 7.48 -1.86
C PHE A 64 2.98 6.49 -2.53
N TRP A 65 2.18 6.99 -3.46
CA TRP A 65 1.30 6.18 -4.31
C TRP A 65 1.82 6.21 -5.75
N PRO A 66 2.22 5.06 -6.33
CA PRO A 66 2.65 4.97 -7.72
C PRO A 66 1.57 5.41 -8.70
N ASP A 67 2.01 5.95 -9.83
CA ASP A 67 1.11 6.27 -10.94
C ASP A 67 0.52 4.99 -11.51
N GLY A 68 -0.81 4.99 -11.72
CA GLY A 68 -1.51 3.81 -12.23
C GLY A 68 -1.73 2.68 -11.22
N PHE A 69 -1.35 2.85 -9.94
CA PHE A 69 -1.53 1.82 -8.90
C PHE A 69 -2.97 1.31 -8.78
N PHE A 70 -3.94 2.20 -8.97
CA PHE A 70 -5.35 1.84 -9.05
C PHE A 70 -5.90 2.19 -10.43
N MET A 71 -6.27 1.17 -11.21
CA MET A 71 -6.93 1.32 -12.50
C MET A 71 -8.37 0.80 -12.43
N SER A 72 -9.34 1.69 -12.25
CA SER A 72 -10.65 1.70 -12.91
C SER A 72 -11.52 2.85 -12.37
N GLY A 73 -12.54 3.25 -13.14
CA GLY A 73 -13.44 4.39 -12.88
C GLY A 73 -14.29 4.34 -11.59
N THR A 74 -13.93 3.51 -10.62
CA THR A 74 -14.42 3.53 -9.23
C THR A 74 -13.56 4.42 -8.31
N GLY A 75 -12.57 5.14 -8.87
CA GLY A 75 -11.63 6.02 -8.17
C GLY A 75 -12.21 7.20 -7.39
N GLN A 76 -13.53 7.32 -7.25
CA GLN A 76 -14.16 8.39 -6.47
C GLN A 76 -14.08 8.13 -4.95
N LEU A 77 -14.16 6.87 -4.51
CA LEU A 77 -14.08 6.53 -3.09
C LEU A 77 -12.66 6.67 -2.52
N MET A 78 -11.62 6.38 -3.32
CA MET A 78 -10.23 6.46 -2.85
C MET A 78 -9.58 7.83 -3.02
N LYS A 79 -10.15 8.70 -3.87
CA LYS A 79 -9.74 10.12 -3.89
C LYS A 79 -10.07 10.79 -2.55
N CYS A 80 -11.21 10.46 -1.95
CA CYS A 80 -11.56 10.89 -0.59
C CYS A 80 -10.58 10.34 0.47
N PHE A 81 -10.16 9.07 0.38
CA PHE A 81 -9.16 8.54 1.32
C PHE A 81 -7.76 9.16 1.13
N LYS A 82 -7.36 9.52 -0.09
CA LYS A 82 -6.16 10.35 -0.32
C LYS A 82 -6.32 11.72 0.34
N GLU A 83 -7.47 12.39 0.17
CA GLU A 83 -7.72 13.70 0.77
C GLU A 83 -7.81 13.65 2.30
N GLU A 84 -8.41 12.62 2.89
CA GLU A 84 -8.40 12.39 4.36
C GLU A 84 -7.00 12.06 4.90
N GLU A 85 -6.16 11.31 4.16
CA GLU A 85 -4.75 11.09 4.55
C GLU A 85 -3.98 12.41 4.59
N TYR A 86 -4.15 13.32 3.64
CA TYR A 86 -3.42 14.61 3.65
C TYR A 86 -4.09 15.70 4.52
N ALA A 87 -5.36 15.55 4.89
CA ALA A 87 -6.07 16.52 5.74
C ALA A 87 -5.62 16.46 7.21
N ASP A 88 -5.25 15.28 7.69
CA ASP A 88 -4.68 15.06 9.03
C ASP A 88 -3.26 15.65 9.20
N ASP A 89 -2.58 16.09 8.12
CA ASP A 89 -1.24 16.72 8.18
C ASP A 89 -1.31 18.26 8.37
N PHE A 90 -2.51 18.84 8.50
CA PHE A 90 -2.74 20.28 8.69
C PHE A 90 -3.27 20.68 10.08
N GLU A 91 -3.27 19.78 11.07
CA GLU A 91 -3.50 20.11 12.50
C GLU A 91 -2.18 20.19 13.30
#